data_AF-A0A9D7JQY0-F1
#
_entry.id   AF-A0A9D7JQY0-F1
#
_cell.length_a   1.000
_cell.length_b   1.000
_cell.length_c   1.000
_cell.angle_alpha   90.00
_cell.angle_beta   90.00
_cell.angle_gamma   90.00
#
_symmetry.space_group_name_H-M   'P 1'
#
loop_
_entity.id
_entity.type
_entity.pdbx_description
1 polymer ?
#
loop_
_entity_poly.entity_id
_entity_poly.type
_entity_poly.pdbx_seq_one_letter_code
_entity_poly.pdbx_strand_id
1 'polypeptide(L)'
;MTSWGHDVDIVLDIKVPKGMATDIVSVYGIVELKDLQQSMELTATSTYGGVDAAINTTQVGELYATTDYGQIYSNLDIKFKGDGLVQRDFHTELMARPGKGPKYSFESKYGNVYLRKK
;
A
#
# COMPACT_ATOMS: atom_id res chain seq x y z
N MET A 1 -23.53 -10.08 33.35
CA MET A 1 -23.46 -10.34 31.90
C MET A 1 -22.42 -9.39 31.32
N THR A 2 -21.34 -9.91 30.77
CA THR A 2 -20.30 -9.09 30.13
C THR A 2 -20.65 -8.94 28.67
N SER A 3 -20.91 -7.71 28.21
CA SER A 3 -21.07 -7.40 26.78
C SER A 3 -19.69 -7.09 26.21
N TRP A 4 -19.29 -7.78 25.14
CA TRP A 4 -18.01 -7.59 24.45
C TRP A 4 -18.07 -6.49 23.37
N GLY A 5 -19.15 -5.71 23.36
CA GLY A 5 -19.45 -4.76 22.29
C GLY A 5 -20.21 -5.42 21.13
N HIS A 6 -20.51 -4.63 20.11
CA HIS A 6 -21.10 -5.10 18.87
C HIS A 6 -19.99 -5.46 17.88
N ASP A 7 -20.05 -6.66 17.32
CA ASP A 7 -19.23 -7.04 16.17
C ASP A 7 -19.82 -6.34 14.94
N VAL A 8 -19.05 -5.40 14.38
CA VAL A 8 -19.48 -4.58 13.25
C VAL A 8 -18.40 -4.65 12.17
N ASP A 9 -18.77 -5.22 11.04
CA ASP A 9 -17.96 -5.20 9.82
C ASP A 9 -18.41 -4.04 8.93
N ILE A 10 -17.45 -3.24 8.46
CA ILE A 10 -17.69 -2.06 7.61
C ILE A 10 -16.83 -2.21 6.35
N VAL A 11 -17.49 -2.29 5.21
CA VAL A 11 -16.85 -2.32 3.90
C VAL A 11 -17.22 -1.04 3.14
N LEU A 12 -16.21 -0.33 2.66
CA LEU A 12 -16.37 0.90 1.87
C LEU A 12 -15.78 0.69 0.47
N ASP A 13 -16.64 0.72 -0.54
CA ASP A 13 -16.23 0.69 -1.95
C ASP A 13 -16.20 2.11 -2.53
N ILE A 14 -15.00 2.62 -2.78
CA ILE A 14 -14.79 4.00 -3.27
C ILE A 14 -14.19 3.95 -4.69
N LYS A 15 -14.80 4.68 -5.62
CA LYS A 15 -14.29 4.87 -6.98
C LYS A 15 -13.68 6.25 -7.12
N VAL A 16 -12.44 6.32 -7.63
CA VAL A 16 -11.70 7.57 -7.78
C VAL A 16 -11.37 7.81 -9.26
N PRO A 17 -11.49 9.05 -9.78
CA PRO A 17 -11.08 9.38 -11.13
C PRO A 17 -9.58 9.11 -11.35
N LYS A 18 -9.20 8.65 -12.55
CA LYS A 18 -7.81 8.28 -12.88
C LYS A 18 -6.84 9.47 -12.93
N GLY A 19 -7.35 10.68 -13.15
CA GLY A 19 -6.55 11.89 -13.35
C GLY A 19 -6.35 12.72 -12.09
N MET A 20 -6.52 12.13 -10.91
CA MET A 20 -6.58 12.84 -9.64
C MET A 20 -5.56 12.29 -8.66
N ALA A 21 -4.79 13.19 -8.04
CA ALA A 21 -3.94 12.80 -6.92
C ALA A 21 -4.83 12.32 -5.77
N THR A 22 -4.49 11.16 -5.22
CA THR A 22 -5.37 10.44 -4.29
C THR A 22 -4.63 10.15 -3.00
N ASP A 23 -5.21 10.55 -1.87
CA ASP A 23 -4.69 10.26 -0.54
C ASP A 23 -5.73 9.50 0.28
N ILE A 24 -5.36 8.30 0.75
CA ILE A 24 -6.23 7.38 1.47
C ILE A 24 -5.62 7.10 2.83
N VAL A 25 -6.36 7.42 3.89
CA VAL A 25 -5.92 7.21 5.27
C VAL A 25 -6.94 6.36 6.01
N SER A 26 -6.50 5.25 6.58
CA SER A 26 -7.29 4.39 7.44
C SER A 26 -6.66 4.24 8.81
N VAL A 27 -7.46 4.41 9.87
CA VAL A 27 -7.00 4.13 11.24
C VAL A 27 -7.11 2.65 11.55
N TYR A 28 -8.22 2.00 11.15
CA TYR A 28 -8.51 0.60 11.41
C TYR A 28 -8.94 -0.09 10.13
N GLY A 29 -8.38 -1.28 9.88
CA GLY A 29 -8.74 -2.10 8.73
C GLY A 29 -7.79 -1.96 7.55
N ILE A 30 -8.04 -2.80 6.55
CA ILE A 30 -7.17 -2.95 5.39
C ILE A 30 -7.64 -2.00 4.27
N VAL A 31 -6.70 -1.29 3.66
CA VAL A 31 -6.95 -0.55 2.42
C VAL A 31 -6.63 -1.46 1.25
N GLU A 32 -7.64 -1.87 0.50
CA GLU A 32 -7.49 -2.70 -0.70
C GLU A 32 -7.60 -1.85 -1.98
N LEU A 33 -6.54 -1.84 -2.78
CA LEU A 33 -6.42 -1.08 -4.02
C LEU A 33 -6.45 -2.03 -5.22
N LYS A 34 -7.59 -1.99 -5.93
CA LYS A 34 -7.82 -2.75 -7.17
C LYS A 34 -7.73 -1.84 -8.38
N ASP A 35 -7.37 -2.42 -9.51
CA ASP A 35 -7.41 -1.76 -10.81
C ASP A 35 -6.72 -0.40 -10.87
N LEU A 36 -5.56 -0.27 -10.22
CA LEU A 36 -4.76 0.96 -10.22
C LEU A 36 -4.44 1.41 -11.65
N GLN A 37 -5.07 2.52 -12.05
CA GLN A 37 -4.88 3.19 -13.34
C GLN A 37 -4.69 4.71 -13.14
N GLN A 38 -4.28 5.11 -11.95
CA GLN A 38 -4.04 6.51 -11.61
C GLN A 38 -2.88 7.05 -12.44
N SER A 39 -3.06 8.19 -13.10
CA SER A 39 -2.00 8.91 -13.81
C SER A 39 -1.29 9.93 -12.93
N MET A 40 -1.76 10.12 -11.70
CA MET A 40 -1.23 11.04 -10.69
C MET A 40 -0.76 10.26 -9.45
N GLU A 41 -0.15 10.96 -8.49
CA GLU A 41 0.33 10.38 -7.24
C GLU A 41 -0.79 9.73 -6.42
N LEU A 42 -0.48 8.58 -5.81
CA LEU A 42 -1.39 7.83 -4.95
C LEU A 42 -0.66 7.47 -3.65
N THR A 43 -1.25 7.85 -2.53
CA THR A 43 -0.83 7.47 -1.18
C THR A 43 -1.93 6.64 -0.52
N ALA A 44 -1.55 5.54 0.11
CA ALA A 44 -2.44 4.79 1.00
C ALA A 44 -1.71 4.43 2.29
N THR A 45 -2.30 4.85 3.41
CA THR A 45 -1.75 4.68 4.75
C THR A 45 -2.76 3.97 5.64
N SER A 46 -2.31 2.93 6.35
CA SER A 46 -3.08 2.26 7.40
C SER A 46 -2.34 2.27 8.74
N THR A 47 -3.03 2.61 9.84
CA THR A 47 -2.41 2.56 11.18
C THR A 47 -2.47 1.16 11.77
N TYR A 48 -3.68 0.66 12.04
CA TYR A 48 -3.96 -0.64 12.64
C TYR A 48 -4.65 -1.56 11.63
N GLY A 49 -3.92 -1.87 10.56
CA GLY A 49 -4.41 -2.70 9.47
C GLY A 49 -3.30 -2.96 8.46
N GLY A 50 -3.67 -3.04 7.18
CA GLY A 50 -2.71 -3.29 6.11
C GLY A 50 -3.03 -2.48 4.87
N VAL A 51 -2.11 -2.52 3.92
CA VAL A 51 -2.35 -2.03 2.56
C VAL A 51 -2.16 -3.21 1.62
N ASP A 52 -3.16 -3.50 0.80
CA ASP A 52 -3.07 -4.49 -0.28
C ASP A 52 -3.26 -3.77 -1.61
N ALA A 53 -2.23 -3.80 -2.47
CA ALA A 53 -2.25 -3.12 -3.76
C ALA A 53 -1.93 -4.07 -4.91
N ALA A 54 -2.86 -4.15 -5.88
CA ALA A 54 -2.64 -4.81 -7.16
C ALA A 54 -2.10 -3.81 -8.20
N ILE A 55 -0.84 -3.97 -8.59
CA ILE A 55 -0.06 -2.98 -9.33
C ILE A 55 0.33 -3.51 -10.72
N ASN A 56 0.10 -2.68 -11.74
CA ASN A 56 0.74 -2.85 -13.04
C ASN A 56 2.06 -2.05 -13.07
N THR A 57 3.18 -2.74 -12.88
CA THR A 57 4.50 -2.11 -12.71
C THR A 57 4.96 -1.32 -13.93
N THR A 58 4.45 -1.61 -15.12
CA THR A 58 4.77 -0.86 -16.36
C THR A 58 4.22 0.57 -16.36
N GLN A 59 3.19 0.83 -15.55
CA GLN A 59 2.51 2.13 -15.47
C GLN A 59 2.95 2.97 -14.27
N VAL A 60 3.84 2.44 -13.42
CA VAL A 60 4.31 3.11 -12.21
C VAL A 60 5.72 3.64 -12.44
N GLY A 61 5.95 4.90 -12.08
CA GLY A 61 7.29 5.49 -12.16
C GLY A 61 8.13 5.12 -10.95
N GLU A 62 7.57 5.40 -9.77
CA GLU A 62 8.20 5.13 -8.49
C GLU A 62 7.22 4.39 -7.57
N LEU A 63 7.72 3.37 -6.89
CA LEU A 63 6.98 2.60 -5.92
C LEU A 63 7.70 2.69 -4.58
N TYR A 64 6.96 3.10 -3.56
CA TYR A 64 7.41 3.20 -2.19
C TYR A 64 6.49 2.37 -1.30
N ALA A 65 7.06 1.54 -0.45
CA ALA A 65 6.32 0.76 0.53
C ALA A 65 7.04 0.74 1.87
N THR A 66 6.32 0.97 2.96
CA THR A 66 6.87 1.01 4.31
C THR A 66 5.98 0.33 5.33
N THR A 67 6.63 -0.21 6.35
CA THR A 67 5.96 -0.64 7.57
C THR A 67 6.91 -0.57 8.76
N ASP A 68 6.40 -0.17 9.93
CA ASP A 68 7.23 -0.16 11.14
C ASP A 68 7.28 -1.57 11.76
N TYR A 69 6.11 -2.13 12.08
CA TYR A 69 6.03 -3.38 12.84
C TYR A 69 5.52 -4.58 12.03
N GLY A 70 5.18 -4.38 10.75
CA GLY A 70 4.70 -5.43 9.86
C GLY A 70 5.78 -5.96 8.91
N GLN A 71 5.31 -6.58 7.84
CA GLN A 71 6.15 -7.12 6.76
C GLN A 71 5.65 -6.62 5.40
N ILE A 72 6.59 -6.46 4.47
CA ILE A 72 6.29 -6.15 3.07
C ILE A 72 6.38 -7.45 2.27
N TYR A 73 5.27 -7.84 1.64
CA TYR A 73 5.18 -8.99 0.76
C TYR A 73 5.05 -8.53 -0.68
N SER A 74 5.80 -9.14 -1.59
CA SER A 74 5.69 -8.83 -3.01
C SER A 74 5.88 -10.04 -3.91
N ASN A 75 5.09 -10.10 -4.98
CA ASN A 75 5.31 -10.99 -6.12
C ASN A 75 5.48 -10.19 -7.44
N LEU A 76 5.86 -8.91 -7.33
CA LEU A 76 6.13 -8.06 -8.47
C LEU A 76 7.41 -8.53 -9.18
N ASP A 77 7.35 -8.59 -10.51
CA ASP A 77 8.49 -8.95 -11.35
C ASP A 77 9.37 -7.71 -11.61
N ILE A 78 9.92 -7.15 -10.52
CA ILE A 78 10.74 -5.94 -10.54
C ILE A 78 12.02 -6.15 -9.74
N LYS A 79 13.13 -5.63 -10.25
CA LYS A 79 14.41 -5.65 -9.52
C LYS A 79 14.44 -4.51 -8.53
N PHE A 80 14.32 -4.83 -7.25
CA PHE A 80 14.68 -3.94 -6.15
C PHE A 80 16.21 -3.81 -6.14
N LYS A 81 16.76 -2.73 -6.71
CA LYS A 81 18.23 -2.53 -6.83
C LYS A 81 18.78 -1.86 -5.58
N GLY A 82 19.95 -2.30 -5.10
CA GLY A 82 20.77 -1.59 -4.10
C GLY A 82 20.05 -1.38 -2.76
N ASP A 83 20.13 -0.15 -2.22
CA ASP A 83 19.46 0.31 -0.99
C ASP A 83 17.91 0.34 -1.09
N GLY A 84 17.32 -0.20 -2.16
CA GLY A 84 15.88 -0.25 -2.37
C GLY A 84 15.13 -1.21 -1.44
N LEU A 85 15.83 -1.92 -0.56
CA LEU A 85 15.25 -2.61 0.60
C LEU A 85 16.08 -2.24 1.81
N VAL A 86 15.47 -1.55 2.76
CA VAL A 86 16.08 -1.17 4.03
C VAL A 86 15.28 -1.84 5.14
N GLN A 87 15.95 -2.68 5.91
CA GLN A 87 15.36 -3.30 7.10
C GLN A 87 16.17 -2.86 8.32
N ARG A 88 15.49 -2.22 9.27
CA ARG A 88 16.02 -1.74 10.55
C ARG A 88 15.13 -2.27 11.67
N ASP A 89 15.55 -2.02 12.91
CA ASP A 89 14.72 -2.32 14.07
C ASP A 89 13.39 -1.57 13.96
N PHE A 90 12.30 -2.34 13.90
CA PHE A 90 10.93 -1.80 13.80
C PHE A 90 10.70 -0.88 12.60
N HIS A 91 11.42 -1.10 11.49
CA HIS A 91 11.13 -0.40 10.23
C HIS A 91 11.61 -1.19 9.02
N THR A 92 10.71 -1.42 8.08
CA THR A 92 10.99 -2.02 6.76
C THR A 92 10.54 -1.05 5.68
N GLU A 93 11.43 -0.74 4.75
CA GLU A 93 11.21 0.17 3.64
C GLU A 93 11.64 -0.50 2.34
N LEU A 94 10.82 -0.32 1.30
CA LEU A 94 11.06 -0.85 -0.03
C LEU A 94 10.80 0.24 -1.08
N MET A 95 11.80 0.46 -1.93
CA MET A 95 11.78 1.44 -3.00
C MET A 95 12.11 0.78 -4.34
N ALA A 96 11.30 1.05 -5.36
CA ALA A 96 11.55 0.61 -6.73
C ALA A 96 11.21 1.69 -7.74
N ARG A 97 11.92 1.67 -8.88
CA ARG A 97 11.64 2.53 -10.04
C ARG A 97 11.37 1.68 -11.26
N PRO A 98 10.17 1.08 -11.36
CA PRO A 98 9.89 0.09 -12.40
C PRO A 98 9.66 0.67 -13.80
N GLY A 99 9.28 1.95 -13.94
CA GLY A 99 8.89 2.51 -15.23
C GLY A 99 8.91 4.04 -15.29
N LYS A 100 8.08 4.59 -16.19
CA LYS A 100 7.82 6.03 -16.36
C LYS A 100 6.33 6.25 -16.09
N GLY A 101 6.01 6.84 -14.94
CA GLY A 101 4.64 6.99 -14.46
C GLY A 101 4.60 7.76 -13.14
N PRO A 102 3.44 7.84 -12.47
CA PRO A 102 3.35 8.48 -11.17
C PRO A 102 4.06 7.70 -10.07
N LYS A 103 4.25 8.38 -8.93
CA LYS A 103 4.73 7.79 -7.69
C LYS A 103 3.56 7.20 -6.91
N TYR A 104 3.69 5.97 -6.45
CA TYR A 104 2.77 5.34 -5.50
C TYR A 104 3.48 5.06 -4.18
N SER A 105 2.78 5.33 -3.07
CA SER A 105 3.30 5.18 -1.71
C SER A 105 2.31 4.39 -0.85
N PHE A 106 2.78 3.31 -0.24
CA PHE A 106 1.96 2.40 0.55
C PHE A 106 2.57 2.21 1.93
N GLU A 107 1.85 2.59 2.97
CA GLU A 107 2.35 2.54 4.34
C GLU A 107 1.39 1.77 5.25
N SER A 108 1.92 0.87 6.05
CA SER A 108 1.19 0.37 7.22
C SER A 108 2.05 0.43 8.48
N LYS A 109 1.58 1.16 9.49
CA LYS A 109 2.34 1.31 10.73
C LYS A 109 2.54 -0.03 11.45
N TYR A 110 1.45 -0.75 11.72
CA TYR A 110 1.51 -1.97 12.53
C TYR A 110 1.19 -3.27 11.79
N GLY A 111 0.68 -3.22 10.56
CA GLY A 111 0.45 -4.44 9.79
C GLY A 111 1.17 -4.45 8.46
N ASN A 112 0.75 -5.35 7.60
CA ASN A 112 1.53 -5.70 6.42
C ASN A 112 1.20 -4.82 5.21
N VAL A 113 2.17 -4.73 4.30
CA VAL A 113 1.97 -4.16 2.97
C VAL A 113 2.11 -5.29 1.94
N TYR A 114 1.08 -5.50 1.13
CA TYR A 114 1.04 -6.51 0.09
C TYR A 114 1.08 -5.85 -1.28
N LEU A 115 2.16 -6.07 -2.02
CA LEU A 115 2.36 -5.55 -3.38
C LEU A 115 2.19 -6.69 -4.38
N ARG A 116 1.00 -6.77 -4.97
CA ARG A 116 0.62 -7.87 -5.86
C ARG A 116 0.72 -7.47 -7.33
N LYS A 117 1.19 -8.39 -8.16
CA LYS A 117 1.14 -8.24 -9.62
C LYS A 117 -0.32 -8.25 -10.08
N LYS A 118 -0.68 -7.25 -10.88
CA LYS A 118 -1.95 -7.21 -11.63
C LYS A 118 -1.89 -8.12 -12.86
#